data_AF-V4AA10-F1
#
_entry.id   AF-V4AA10-F1
#
_cell.length_a   1.000
_cell.length_b   1.000
_cell.length_c   1.000
_cell.angle_alpha   90.00
_cell.angle_beta   90.00
_cell.angle_gamma   90.00
#
_symmetry.space_group_name_H-M   'P 1'
#
loop_
_entity.id
_entity.type
_entity.pdbx_description
1 polymer ?
#
loop_
_entity_poly.entity_id
_entity_poly.type
_entity_poly.pdbx_seq_one_letter_code
_entity_poly.pdbx_strand_id
1 'polypeptide(L)'
;WFQERSKRIQSSNFGRICTATDRTNFQRLAESLIKPSDIRTAPILHGRKYEDAAIRKYKDISQNKVTRCGIFVCEEFPFLAASPDGFINDSIVIEVKCP
;
A
#
# COMPACT_ATOMS: atom_id res chain seq x y z
N TRP A 1 11.20 2.83 4.64
CA TRP A 1 10.02 2.42 3.84
C TRP A 1 10.42 1.66 2.58
N PHE A 2 11.08 2.27 1.59
CA PHE A 2 11.45 1.59 0.32
C PHE A 2 12.29 0.31 0.49
N GLN A 3 13.31 0.31 1.36
CA GLN A 3 14.16 -0.86 1.61
C GLN A 3 13.41 -2.04 2.26
N GLU A 4 12.42 -1.76 3.12
CA GLU A 4 11.60 -2.82 3.71
C GLU A 4 10.61 -3.39 2.69
N ARG A 5 10.11 -2.53 1.78
CA ARG A 5 9.23 -2.96 0.70
C ARG A 5 9.92 -3.82 -0.33
N SER A 6 11.20 -3.59 -0.62
CA SER A 6 11.93 -4.42 -1.58
C SER A 6 12.18 -5.85 -1.09
N LYS A 7 12.03 -6.10 0.21
CA LYS A 7 12.18 -7.44 0.81
C LYS A 7 10.88 -8.24 0.81
N ARG A 8 9.73 -7.64 0.47
CA ARG A 8 8.39 -8.17 0.75
C ARG A 8 7.38 -7.85 -0.35
N ILE A 9 6.49 -8.80 -0.63
CA ILE A 9 5.35 -8.60 -1.51
C ILE A 9 4.35 -7.64 -0.83
N GLN A 10 3.99 -6.58 -1.54
CA GLN A 10 3.11 -5.52 -1.04
C GLN A 10 1.66 -5.76 -1.44
N SER A 11 0.71 -5.47 -0.54
CA SER A 11 -0.74 -5.58 -0.77
C SER A 11 -1.20 -4.93 -2.09
N SER A 12 -0.67 -3.75 -2.41
CA SER A 12 -1.00 -2.98 -3.64
C SER A 12 -0.68 -3.72 -4.95
N ASN A 13 0.19 -4.72 -4.92
CA ASN A 13 0.55 -5.54 -6.08
C ASN A 13 0.06 -6.99 -5.98
N PHE A 14 -0.46 -7.40 -4.82
CA PHE A 14 -0.85 -8.80 -4.57
C PHE A 14 -1.94 -9.29 -5.52
N GLY A 15 -2.84 -8.39 -5.95
CA GLY A 15 -3.86 -8.69 -6.96
C GLY A 15 -3.28 -9.23 -8.26
N ARG A 16 -2.06 -8.83 -8.66
CA ARG A 16 -1.37 -9.35 -9.86
C ARG A 16 -0.95 -10.81 -9.72
N ILE A 17 -0.74 -11.28 -8.50
CA ILE A 17 -0.44 -12.68 -8.19
C ILE A 17 -1.75 -13.48 -8.28
N CYS A 18 -2.81 -12.98 -7.64
CA CYS A 18 -4.12 -13.64 -7.64
C CYS A 18 -4.73 -13.78 -9.04
N THR A 19 -4.41 -12.87 -9.97
CA THR A 19 -4.90 -12.89 -11.35
C THR A 19 -3.89 -13.43 -12.37
N ALA A 20 -2.73 -13.93 -11.91
CA ALA A 20 -1.76 -14.54 -12.79
C ALA A 20 -2.33 -15.81 -13.44
N THR A 21 -1.96 -16.04 -14.69
CA THR A 21 -2.37 -17.22 -15.47
C THR A 21 -1.12 -17.88 -16.07
N ASP A 22 -1.27 -19.01 -16.74
CA ASP A 22 -0.15 -19.69 -17.43
C ASP A 22 0.52 -18.83 -18.51
N ARG A 23 -0.16 -17.76 -18.98
CA ARG A 23 0.40 -16.79 -19.92
C ARG A 23 1.29 -15.74 -19.25
N THR A 24 1.22 -15.63 -17.93
CA THR A 24 1.97 -14.65 -17.16
C THR A 24 3.45 -15.05 -17.13
N ASN A 25 4.33 -14.12 -17.50
CA ASN A 25 5.76 -14.31 -17.29
C ASN A 25 6.08 -14.15 -15.79
N PHE A 26 6.15 -15.28 -15.07
CA PHE A 26 6.37 -15.30 -13.63
C PHE A 26 7.71 -14.70 -13.21
N GLN A 27 8.76 -14.86 -14.01
CA GLN A 27 10.06 -14.25 -13.73
C GLN A 27 9.97 -12.72 -13.69
N ARG A 28 9.39 -12.12 -14.74
CA ARG A 28 9.18 -10.65 -14.80
C ARG A 28 8.23 -10.17 -13.72
N LEU A 29 7.19 -10.94 -13.39
CA LEU A 29 6.29 -10.63 -12.29
C LEU A 29 7.09 -10.56 -10.97
N ALA A 30 7.84 -11.60 -10.63
CA ALA A 30 8.64 -11.67 -9.42
C ALA A 30 9.64 -10.50 -9.32
N GLU A 31 10.40 -10.22 -10.39
CA GLU A 31 11.32 -9.08 -10.45
C GLU A 31 10.60 -7.74 -10.19
N SER A 32 9.41 -7.55 -10.77
CA SER A 32 8.62 -6.33 -10.59
C SER A 32 8.03 -6.15 -9.19
N LEU A 33 7.83 -7.24 -8.43
CA LEU A 33 7.25 -7.19 -7.09
C LEU A 33 8.24 -6.70 -6.04
N ILE A 34 9.53 -6.99 -6.22
CA ILE A 34 10.60 -6.67 -5.26
C ILE A 34 11.41 -5.43 -5.65
N LYS A 35 11.35 -5.00 -6.92
CA LYS A 35 12.11 -3.85 -7.39
C LYS A 35 11.37 -2.55 -7.07
N PRO A 36 11.93 -1.66 -6.23
CA PRO A 36 11.35 -0.34 -6.03
C PRO A 36 11.40 0.48 -7.32
N SER A 37 10.29 1.12 -7.67
CA SER A 37 10.17 2.00 -8.82
C SER A 37 9.80 3.41 -8.36
N ASP A 38 10.60 4.43 -8.71
CA ASP A 38 10.23 5.83 -8.50
C ASP A 38 9.35 6.31 -9.66
N ILE A 39 8.06 5.95 -9.61
CA ILE A 39 7.08 6.35 -10.62
C ILE A 39 6.53 7.74 -10.24
N ARG A 40 6.68 8.70 -11.15
CA ARG A 40 6.21 10.08 -10.99
C ARG A 40 5.19 10.44 -12.06
N THR A 41 3.99 9.88 -11.94
CA THR A 41 2.86 10.23 -12.81
C THR A 41 1.97 11.26 -12.12
N ALA A 42 1.22 12.04 -12.91
CA ALA A 42 0.31 13.06 -12.36
C ALA A 42 -0.67 12.51 -11.30
N PRO A 43 -1.31 11.33 -11.47
CA PRO A 43 -2.18 10.75 -10.44
C PRO A 43 -1.44 10.38 -9.14
N ILE A 44 -0.22 9.86 -9.23
CA ILE A 44 0.59 9.54 -8.04
C ILE A 44 0.97 10.81 -7.29
N LEU A 45 1.38 11.86 -8.02
CA LEU A 45 1.72 13.15 -7.41
C LEU A 45 0.48 13.82 -6.79
N HIS A 46 -0.69 13.68 -7.43
CA HIS A 46 -1.97 14.13 -6.89
C HIS A 46 -2.31 13.40 -5.58
N GLY A 47 -2.24 12.06 -5.59
CA GLY A 47 -2.40 11.22 -4.39
C GLY A 47 -1.52 11.69 -3.23
N ARG A 48 -0.20 11.77 -3.45
CA ARG A 48 0.76 12.23 -2.43
C ARG A 48 0.44 13.62 -1.87
N LYS A 49 -0.11 14.51 -2.71
CA LYS A 49 -0.45 15.88 -2.29
C LYS A 49 -1.72 15.94 -1.45
N TYR A 50 -2.72 15.11 -1.74
CA TYR A 50 -4.07 15.23 -1.17
C TYR A 50 -4.45 14.16 -0.15
N GLU A 51 -3.67 13.08 -0.01
CA GLU A 51 -3.90 12.00 0.97
C GLU A 51 -4.09 12.55 2.39
N ASP A 52 -3.19 13.44 2.84
CA ASP A 52 -3.28 14.09 4.15
C ASP A 52 -4.53 14.96 4.34
N ALA A 53 -4.99 15.61 3.26
CA ALA A 53 -6.21 16.41 3.29
C ALA A 53 -7.44 15.49 3.39
N ALA A 54 -7.45 14.38 2.65
CA ALA A 54 -8.52 13.39 2.69
C ALA A 54 -8.61 12.69 4.05
N ILE A 55 -7.49 12.29 4.65
CA ILE A 55 -7.45 11.71 6.00
C ILE A 55 -7.98 12.69 7.05
N ARG A 56 -7.58 13.98 6.97
CA ARG A 56 -8.11 15.00 7.88
C ARG A 56 -9.62 15.14 7.73
N LYS A 57 -10.12 15.21 6.50
CA LYS A 57 -11.57 15.29 6.24
C LYS A 57 -12.31 14.05 6.78
N TYR A 58 -11.73 12.86 6.64
CA TYR A 58 -12.28 11.64 7.21
C TYR A 58 -12.33 11.69 8.75
N LYS A 59 -11.26 12.15 9.41
CA LYS A 59 -11.24 12.35 10.88
C LYS A 59 -12.36 13.28 11.32
N ASP A 60 -12.55 14.40 10.62
CA ASP A 60 -13.57 15.40 10.96
C ASP A 60 -15.00 14.84 10.80
N ILE A 61 -15.26 14.02 9.78
CA ILE A 61 -16.59 13.45 9.53
C ILE A 61 -16.88 12.29 10.49
N SER A 62 -15.94 11.35 10.61
CA SER A 62 -16.15 10.11 11.35
C SER A 62 -15.95 10.25 12.86
N GLN A 63 -15.29 11.32 13.30
CA GLN A 63 -14.80 11.50 14.68
C GLN A 63 -13.84 10.39 15.13
N ASN A 64 -13.34 9.56 14.20
CA ASN A 64 -12.38 8.51 14.49
C ASN A 64 -10.96 9.08 14.58
N LYS A 65 -10.21 8.62 15.58
CA LYS A 65 -8.78 8.91 15.69
C LYS A 65 -7.98 8.02 14.74
N VAL A 66 -7.61 8.57 13.59
CA VAL A 66 -6.71 7.88 12.64
C VAL A 66 -5.24 8.16 12.96
N THR A 67 -4.47 7.09 13.12
CA THR A 67 -3.01 7.15 13.29
C THR A 67 -2.32 6.79 11.98
N ARG A 68 -1.25 7.53 11.62
CA ARG A 68 -0.42 7.16 10.46
C ARG A 68 0.32 5.86 10.77
N CYS A 69 0.45 5.01 9.75
CA CYS A 69 1.22 3.79 9.86
C CYS A 69 2.46 3.79 8.95
N GLY A 70 3.41 2.94 9.31
CA GLY A 70 4.52 2.57 8.46
C GLY A 70 4.18 1.34 7.61
N ILE A 71 5.04 0.34 7.68
CA ILE A 71 4.82 -0.96 7.05
C ILE A 71 4.39 -1.95 8.12
N PHE A 72 3.29 -2.67 7.87
CA PHE A 72 2.89 -3.84 8.63
C PHE A 72 3.41 -5.08 7.93
N VAL A 73 4.09 -5.94 8.68
CA VAL A 73 4.62 -7.22 8.21
C VAL A 73 3.76 -8.33 8.80
N CYS A 74 3.36 -9.30 7.99
CA CYS A 74 2.66 -10.47 8.50
C CYS A 74 3.64 -11.33 9.31
N GLU A 75 3.33 -11.58 10.58
CA GLU A 75 4.22 -12.37 11.46
C GLU A 75 4.35 -13.82 11.01
N GLU A 76 3.23 -14.42 10.57
CA GLU A 76 3.20 -15.79 10.05
C GLU A 76 3.91 -15.92 8.70
N PHE A 77 3.75 -14.92 7.83
CA PHE A 77 4.35 -14.88 6.50
C PHE A 77 5.15 -13.59 6.29
N PRO A 78 6.40 -13.51 6.80
CA PRO A 78 7.17 -12.28 6.77
C PRO A 78 7.39 -11.71 5.36
N PHE A 79 7.36 -12.54 4.32
CA PHE A 79 7.47 -12.06 2.95
C PHE A 79 6.24 -11.25 2.47
N LEU A 80 5.16 -11.18 3.25
CA LEU A 80 3.97 -10.36 3.00
C LEU A 80 3.98 -9.09 3.85
N ALA A 81 3.60 -7.97 3.23
CA ALA A 81 3.45 -6.70 3.93
C ALA A 81 2.38 -5.79 3.32
N ALA A 82 1.88 -4.87 4.13
CA ALA A 82 0.99 -3.80 3.73
C ALA A 82 1.45 -2.47 4.32
N SER A 83 1.14 -1.37 3.65
CA SER A 83 1.33 -0.03 4.18
C SER A 83 0.02 0.74 4.01
N PRO A 84 -0.96 0.53 4.92
CA PRO A 84 -2.20 1.28 4.90
C PRO A 84 -1.93 2.78 5.03
N ASP A 85 -2.89 3.61 4.66
CA ASP A 85 -2.79 5.07 4.79
C ASP A 85 -3.09 5.53 6.23
N GLY A 86 -3.78 4.68 7.00
CA GLY A 86 -3.93 4.84 8.43
C GLY A 86 -4.59 3.63 9.10
N PHE A 87 -4.63 3.65 10.42
CA PHE A 87 -5.38 2.67 11.22
C PHE A 87 -6.13 3.33 12.37
N ILE A 88 -7.16 2.64 12.86
CA ILE A 88 -8.05 3.05 13.95
C ILE A 88 -8.18 1.88 14.92
N ASN A 89 -7.96 2.14 16.22
CA ASN A 89 -8.16 1.20 17.33
C ASN A 89 -7.52 -0.18 17.10
N ASP A 90 -6.37 -0.23 16.41
CA ASP A 90 -5.59 -1.43 16.10
C ASP A 90 -6.32 -2.55 15.31
N SER A 91 -7.56 -2.31 14.88
CA SER A 91 -8.42 -3.31 14.24
C SER A 91 -8.95 -2.89 12.88
N ILE A 92 -8.92 -1.59 12.55
CA ILE A 92 -9.45 -1.05 11.31
C ILE A 92 -8.33 -0.36 10.55
N VAL A 93 -8.22 -0.67 9.26
CA VAL A 93 -7.29 -0.03 8.33
C VAL A 93 -8.03 0.93 7.40
N ILE A 94 -7.33 1.97 6.96
CA ILE A 94 -7.84 2.97 6.02
C ILE A 94 -6.98 2.93 4.76
N GLU A 95 -7.65 2.91 3.62
CA GLU A 95 -7.07 3.08 2.28
C GLU A 95 -7.79 4.26 1.61
N VAL A 96 -7.04 5.31 1.29
CA VAL A 96 -7.50 6.54 0.65
C VAL A 96 -7.10 6.51 -0.82
N LYS A 97 -8.03 6.97 -1.67
CA LYS A 97 -7.76 7.20 -3.09
C LYS A 97 -8.12 8.64 -3.43
N CYS A 98 -7.16 9.36 -4.01
CA CYS A 98 -7.36 10.71 -4.55
C CYS A 98 -7.24 10.63 -6.09
N PRO A 99 -8.32 10.24 -6.80
CA PRO A 99 -8.31 10.10 -8.25
C PRO A 99 -7.99 11.41 -8.97
#